data_AF-A0A3D0C838-F1
#
_entry.id   AF-A0A3D0C838-F1
#
_cell.length_a   1.000
_cell.length_b   1.000
_cell.length_c   1.000
_cell.angle_alpha   90.00
_cell.angle_beta   90.00
_cell.angle_gamma   90.00
#
_symmetry.space_group_name_H-M   'P 1'
#
loop_
_entity.id
_entity.type
_entity.pdbx_description
1 polymer ?
#
loop_
_entity_poly.entity_id
_entity_poly.type
_entity_poly.pdbx_seq_one_letter_code
_entity_poly.pdbx_strand_id
1 'polypeptide(L)'
;MISKFSSLNYNLGETVDMIRETVNAFSRDEIAPRAEQIDIDNEFPADLWKKFGDMGLLGMTVEEEYGGSGLGYLEHIVAMQEISRASASVGLSYGAMSNLCLNQLRKNGSHE
;
A
#
# COMPACT_ATOMS: atom_id res chain seq x y z
N MET A 1 7.57 -10.98 3.74
CA MET A 1 7.68 -12.45 3.57
C MET A 1 6.30 -13.01 3.25
N ILE A 2 6.14 -13.62 2.07
CA ILE A 2 4.91 -14.34 1.67
C ILE A 2 4.73 -15.58 2.57
N SER A 3 3.48 -15.84 2.98
CA SER A 3 3.13 -17.01 3.79
C SER A 3 3.48 -18.30 3.05
N LYS A 4 4.18 -19.22 3.72
CA LYS A 4 4.46 -20.57 3.19
C LYS A 4 3.30 -21.56 3.39
N PHE A 5 2.23 -21.14 4.08
CA PHE A 5 1.06 -21.98 4.32
C PHE A 5 0.12 -21.92 3.11
N SER A 6 0.22 -22.92 2.23
CA SER A 6 -0.66 -23.07 1.06
C SER A 6 -2.15 -23.15 1.42
N SER A 7 -2.48 -23.60 2.63
CA SER A 7 -3.85 -23.67 3.16
C SER A 7 -4.49 -22.31 3.44
N LEU A 8 -3.72 -21.22 3.43
CA LEU A 8 -4.21 -19.84 3.58
C LEU A 8 -4.20 -19.06 2.27
N ASN A 9 -4.10 -19.75 1.13
CA ASN A 9 -4.32 -19.14 -0.18
C ASN A 9 -5.81 -19.24 -0.55
N TYR A 10 -6.49 -18.10 -0.56
CA TYR A 10 -7.92 -17.99 -0.83
C TYR A 10 -8.26 -17.80 -2.33
N ASN A 11 -7.26 -17.88 -3.22
CA ASN A 11 -7.43 -17.69 -4.67
C ASN A 11 -8.15 -16.37 -5.00
N LEU A 12 -7.55 -15.25 -4.60
CA LEU A 12 -8.15 -13.92 -4.73
C LEU A 12 -8.09 -13.34 -6.16
N GLY A 13 -7.49 -14.07 -7.10
CA GLY A 13 -7.32 -13.68 -8.48
C GLY A 13 -5.93 -13.16 -8.80
N GLU A 14 -5.56 -13.24 -10.08
CA GLU A 14 -4.20 -12.97 -10.58
C GLU A 14 -3.74 -11.54 -10.27
N THR A 15 -4.63 -10.54 -10.39
CA THR A 15 -4.31 -9.14 -10.06
C THR A 15 -3.88 -8.98 -8.61
N VAL A 16 -4.64 -9.58 -7.69
CA VAL A 16 -4.36 -9.50 -6.25
C VAL A 16 -3.06 -10.23 -5.92
N ASP A 17 -2.80 -11.35 -6.57
CA ASP A 17 -1.57 -12.13 -6.38
C ASP A 17 -0.34 -11.35 -6.88
N MET A 18 -0.41 -10.72 -8.05
CA MET A 18 0.66 -9.86 -8.57
C MET A 18 0.96 -8.68 -7.62
N ILE A 19 -0.09 -8.04 -7.09
CA ILE A 19 0.06 -6.94 -6.12
C ILE A 19 0.71 -7.45 -4.84
N ARG A 20 0.24 -8.59 -4.32
CA ARG A 20 0.83 -9.20 -3.12
C ARG A 20 2.31 -9.49 -3.31
N GLU A 21 2.69 -10.11 -4.42
CA GLU A 21 4.09 -10.46 -4.69
C GLU A 21 4.97 -9.21 -4.82
N THR A 22 4.52 -8.24 -5.61
CA THR A 22 5.25 -7.00 -5.88
C THR A 22 5.43 -6.17 -4.62
N VAL A 23 4.34 -5.94 -3.87
CA VAL A 23 4.38 -5.14 -2.63
C VAL A 23 5.12 -5.90 -1.52
N ASN A 24 5.03 -7.24 -1.47
CA ASN A 24 5.82 -8.01 -0.50
C ASN A 24 7.32 -7.90 -0.75
N ALA A 25 7.75 -7.99 -2.02
CA ALA A 25 9.14 -7.85 -2.39
C ALA A 25 9.67 -6.46 -2.02
N PHE A 26 8.95 -5.40 -2.43
CA PHE A 26 9.28 -4.04 -2.06
C PHE A 26 9.35 -3.85 -0.54
N SER A 27 8.34 -4.31 0.19
CA SER A 27 8.28 -4.14 1.65
C SER A 27 9.42 -4.88 2.36
N ARG A 28 9.81 -6.06 1.87
CA ARG A 28 10.96 -6.81 2.39
C ARG A 28 12.29 -6.09 2.13
N ASP A 29 12.47 -5.55 0.92
CA ASP A 29 13.77 -5.04 0.47
C ASP A 29 14.00 -3.57 0.85
N GLU A 30 12.93 -2.75 0.91
CA GLU A 30 13.03 -1.29 1.07
C GLU A 30 12.49 -0.77 2.41
N ILE A 31 11.46 -1.41 2.97
CA ILE A 31 10.81 -0.94 4.21
C ILE A 31 11.39 -1.66 5.44
N ALA A 32 11.40 -3.00 5.44
CA ALA A 32 11.78 -3.80 6.60
C ALA A 32 13.17 -3.48 7.17
N PRO A 33 14.23 -3.22 6.36
CA PRO A 33 15.55 -2.89 6.88
C PRO A 33 15.63 -1.56 7.64
N ARG A 34 14.65 -0.66 7.43
CA ARG A 34 14.62 0.69 8.00
C ARG A 34 13.54 0.89 9.05
N ALA A 35 12.62 -0.07 9.21
CA ALA A 35 11.42 0.05 10.03
C ALA A 35 11.73 0.44 11.49
N GLU A 36 12.68 -0.26 12.13
CA GLU A 36 13.06 0.00 13.52
C GLU A 36 13.64 1.40 13.70
N GLN A 37 14.52 1.84 12.78
CA GLN A 37 15.14 3.15 12.85
C GLN A 37 14.12 4.29 12.62
N ILE A 38 13.20 4.10 11.68
CA ILE A 38 12.08 5.03 11.43
C ILE A 38 11.26 5.23 12.71
N ASP A 39 10.96 4.14 13.42
CA ASP A 39 10.19 4.19 14.67
C ASP A 39 10.97 4.86 15.81
N ILE A 40 12.27 4.60 15.94
CA ILE A 40 13.14 5.20 16.97
C ILE A 40 13.31 6.70 16.74
N ASP A 41 13.60 7.11 15.51
CA ASP A 41 13.86 8.51 15.16
C ASP A 41 12.58 9.33 15.03
N ASN A 42 11.43 8.65 14.92
CA ASN A 42 10.12 9.27 14.68
C ASN A 42 10.14 10.17 13.43
N GLU A 43 10.93 9.77 12.42
CA GLU A 43 11.07 10.49 11.16
C GLU A 43 10.06 9.97 10.13
N PHE A 44 9.49 10.88 9.35
CA PHE A 44 8.65 10.50 8.22
C PHE A 44 9.51 10.13 7.00
N PRO A 45 9.50 8.88 6.52
CA PRO A 45 10.35 8.44 5.42
C PRO A 45 9.76 8.86 4.06
N ALA A 46 9.87 10.16 3.74
CA ALA A 46 9.26 10.76 2.55
C ALA A 46 9.68 10.09 1.21
N ASP A 47 10.88 9.50 1.17
CA ASP A 47 11.36 8.76 0.01
C ASP A 47 10.51 7.53 -0.33
N LEU A 48 9.94 6.87 0.69
CA LEU A 48 9.04 5.74 0.49
C LEU A 48 7.74 6.16 -0.19
N TRP A 49 7.21 7.36 0.10
CA TRP A 49 6.01 7.87 -0.57
C TRP A 49 6.26 8.14 -2.04
N LYS A 50 7.44 8.65 -2.41
CA LYS A 50 7.78 8.82 -3.83
C LYS A 50 7.78 7.47 -4.55
N LYS A 51 8.42 6.45 -3.95
CA LYS A 51 8.43 5.08 -4.47
C LYS A 51 7.02 4.47 -4.56
N PHE A 52 6.17 4.67 -3.56
CA PHE A 52 4.76 4.24 -3.59
C PHE A 52 3.99 4.89 -4.73
N GLY A 53 4.25 6.16 -5.03
CA GLY A 53 3.66 6.86 -6.17
C GLY A 53 4.10 6.24 -7.50
N ASP A 54 5.39 5.98 -7.65
CA ASP A 54 5.96 5.36 -8.86
C ASP A 54 5.45 3.91 -9.07
N MET A 55 5.06 3.22 -8.00
CA MET A 55 4.42 1.89 -8.02
C MET A 55 2.89 1.94 -8.22
N GLY A 56 2.26 3.12 -8.26
CA GLY A 56 0.81 3.27 -8.35
C GLY A 56 0.03 2.99 -7.06
N LEU A 57 0.70 2.82 -5.92
CA LEU A 57 0.05 2.48 -4.64
C LEU A 57 -0.74 3.65 -4.04
N LEU A 58 -0.35 4.89 -4.34
CA LEU A 58 -0.96 6.05 -3.70
C LEU A 58 -2.39 6.36 -4.16
N GLY A 59 -2.83 5.79 -5.29
CA GLY A 59 -4.13 6.07 -5.91
C GLY A 59 -4.88 4.82 -6.36
N MET A 60 -4.66 3.68 -5.71
CA MET A 60 -5.19 2.39 -6.19
C MET A 60 -6.71 2.39 -6.42
N THR A 61 -7.47 2.99 -5.51
CA THR A 61 -8.95 3.01 -5.57
C THR A 61 -9.54 4.23 -6.26
N VAL A 62 -8.72 4.99 -6.98
CA VAL A 62 -9.13 6.19 -7.72
C VAL A 62 -9.02 5.89 -9.21
N GLU A 63 -9.94 6.43 -10.00
CA GLU A 63 -9.99 6.26 -11.45
C GLU A 63 -8.76 6.84 -12.15
N GLU A 64 -8.42 6.26 -13.30
CA GLU A 64 -7.26 6.68 -14.10
C GLU A 64 -7.36 8.14 -14.57
N GLU A 65 -8.56 8.69 -14.76
CA GLU A 65 -8.76 10.10 -15.15
C GLU A 65 -8.20 11.10 -14.13
N TYR A 66 -8.09 10.69 -12.85
CA TYR A 66 -7.50 11.48 -11.78
C TYR A 66 -6.07 11.02 -11.42
N GLY A 67 -5.47 10.17 -12.25
CA GLY A 67 -4.12 9.62 -12.05
C GLY A 67 -4.04 8.43 -11.08
N GLY A 68 -5.18 7.81 -10.74
CA GLY A 68 -5.22 6.56 -9.97
C GLY A 68 -5.07 5.31 -10.83
N SER A 69 -5.18 4.13 -10.20
CA SER A 69 -5.05 2.84 -10.90
C SER A 69 -6.38 2.14 -11.20
N GLY A 70 -7.51 2.70 -10.76
CA GLY A 70 -8.84 2.15 -11.00
C GLY A 70 -9.11 0.77 -10.39
N LEU A 71 -8.30 0.34 -9.41
CA LEU A 71 -8.41 -0.95 -8.74
C LEU A 71 -9.44 -0.92 -7.60
N GLY A 72 -9.77 -2.11 -7.09
CA GLY A 72 -10.70 -2.28 -6.00
C GLY A 72 -10.06 -2.19 -4.61
N TYR A 73 -10.92 -2.25 -3.59
CA TYR A 73 -10.51 -2.30 -2.19
C TYR A 73 -9.80 -3.59 -1.81
N LEU A 74 -10.02 -4.68 -2.54
CA LEU A 74 -9.36 -5.96 -2.27
C LEU A 74 -7.84 -5.83 -2.53
N GLU A 75 -7.49 -5.25 -3.68
CA GLU A 75 -6.13 -4.95 -4.07
C GLU A 75 -5.46 -3.98 -3.08
N HIS A 76 -6.18 -2.91 -2.71
CA HIS A 76 -5.71 -1.92 -1.73
C HIS A 76 -5.41 -2.53 -0.36
N ILE A 77 -6.31 -3.37 0.16
CA ILE A 77 -6.12 -4.02 1.47
C ILE A 77 -4.94 -4.99 1.42
N VAL A 78 -4.77 -5.74 0.33
CA VAL A 78 -3.62 -6.64 0.18
C VAL A 78 -2.30 -5.87 0.10
N ALA A 79 -2.24 -4.76 -0.63
CA ALA A 79 -1.07 -3.88 -0.61
C ALA A 79 -0.77 -3.36 0.81
N MET A 80 -1.79 -2.86 1.52
CA MET A 80 -1.65 -2.38 2.89
C MET A 80 -1.17 -3.48 3.85
N GLN A 81 -1.67 -4.71 3.70
CA GLN A 81 -1.22 -5.86 4.49
C GLN A 81 0.28 -6.12 4.30
N GLU A 82 0.76 -6.11 3.06
CA GLU A 82 2.17 -6.38 2.77
C GLU A 82 3.11 -5.27 3.25
N ILE A 83 2.70 -4.01 3.15
CA ILE A 83 3.43 -2.88 3.76
C ILE A 83 3.48 -3.04 5.28
N SER A 84 2.34 -3.35 5.89
CA SER A 84 2.20 -3.48 7.36
C SER A 84 3.00 -4.66 7.93
N ARG A 85 3.31 -5.68 7.11
CA ARG A 85 4.22 -6.77 7.49
C ARG A 85 5.66 -6.30 7.69
N ALA A 86 6.07 -5.25 7.02
CA ALA A 86 7.42 -4.69 7.14
C ALA A 86 7.50 -3.60 8.20
N SER A 87 6.52 -2.70 8.26
CA SER A 87 6.43 -1.65 9.28
C SER A 87 4.97 -1.28 9.54
N ALA A 88 4.55 -1.37 10.80
CA ALA A 88 3.21 -1.00 11.21
C ALA A 88 2.98 0.52 11.11
N SER A 89 3.99 1.35 11.42
CA SER A 89 3.92 2.81 11.33
C SER A 89 3.77 3.27 9.87
N VAL A 90 4.60 2.76 8.96
CA VAL A 90 4.50 3.06 7.53
C VAL A 90 3.16 2.56 6.96
N GLY A 91 2.74 1.35 7.34
CA GLY A 91 1.44 0.79 6.94
C GLY A 91 0.25 1.64 7.37
N LEU A 92 0.27 2.15 8.61
CA LEU A 92 -0.75 3.04 9.14
C LEU A 92 -0.78 4.37 8.37
N SER A 93 0.38 5.00 8.14
CA SER A 93 0.47 6.26 7.40
C SER A 93 -0.01 6.11 5.94
N TYR A 94 0.32 4.99 5.28
CA TYR A 94 -0.22 4.65 3.96
C TYR A 94 -1.75 4.49 3.99
N GLY A 95 -2.27 3.75 4.97
CA GLY A 95 -3.72 3.56 5.17
C GLY A 95 -4.46 4.88 5.44
N ALA A 96 -3.86 5.77 6.22
CA ALA A 96 -4.40 7.10 6.49
C ALA A 96 -4.49 7.95 5.23
N MET A 97 -3.42 8.02 4.44
CA MET A 97 -3.40 8.77 3.18
C MET A 97 -4.44 8.21 2.19
N SER A 98 -4.46 6.90 1.97
CA SER A 98 -5.34 6.28 0.99
C SER A 98 -6.83 6.31 1.40
N ASN A 99 -7.15 6.00 2.65
CA ASN A 99 -8.55 5.83 3.08
C ASN A 99 -9.13 7.02 3.85
N LEU A 100 -8.34 7.74 4.65
CA LEU A 100 -8.84 8.90 5.42
C LEU A 100 -8.77 10.19 4.60
N CYS A 101 -7.79 10.32 3.71
CA CYS A 101 -7.67 11.47 2.82
C CYS A 101 -8.26 11.18 1.44
N LEU A 102 -7.58 10.36 0.63
CA LEU A 102 -7.90 10.23 -0.80
C LEU A 102 -9.29 9.68 -1.06
N ASN A 103 -9.71 8.62 -0.36
CA ASN A 103 -11.06 8.08 -0.48
C ASN A 103 -12.15 9.08 -0.05
N GLN A 104 -11.91 9.89 0.99
CA GLN A 104 -12.89 10.90 1.42
C GLN A 104 -12.98 12.05 0.43
N LEU A 105 -11.83 12.48 -0.12
CA LEU A 105 -11.78 13.45 -1.20
C LEU A 105 -12.51 12.92 -2.43
N ARG A 106 -12.24 11.68 -2.83
CA ARG A 106 -12.86 11.08 -4.01
C ARG A 106 -14.38 10.93 -3.88
N LYS A 107 -14.87 10.58 -2.69
CA LYS A 107 -16.30 10.37 -2.41
C LYS A 107 -17.09 11.65 -2.24
N ASN A 108 -16.49 12.66 -1.60
CA ASN A 108 -17.21 13.85 -1.15
C ASN A 108 -16.74 15.15 -1.81
N GLY A 109 -15.65 15.10 -2.59
CA GLY A 109 -15.09 16.25 -3.29
C GLY A 109 -15.94 16.68 -4.48
N SER A 110 -15.78 17.96 -4.84
CA SER A 110 -16.21 18.49 -6.12
C SER A 110 -15.32 17.97 -7.25
N HIS A 111 -15.69 18.32 -8.48
CA HIS A 111 -14.85 18.06 -9.64
C HIS A 111 -13.61 18.98 -9.69
N GLU A 112 -13.73 20.20 -9.15
CA GLU A 112 -12.62 21.11 -8.84
C GLU A 112 -11.87 20.64 -7.59
#